data_AF-A0A1F4XFX5-F1
#
_entry.id   AF-A0A1F4XFX5-F1
#
_cell.length_a   1.000
_cell.length_b   1.000
_cell.length_c   1.000
_cell.angle_alpha   90.00
_cell.angle_beta   90.00
_cell.angle_gamma   90.00
#
_symmetry.space_group_name_H-M   'P 1'
#
loop_
_entity.id
_entity.type
_entity.pdbx_description
1 polymer ?
#
loop_
_entity_poly.entity_id
_entity_poly.type
_entity_poly.pdbx_seq_one_letter_code
_entity_poly.pdbx_strand_id
1 'polypeptide(L)'
;MPEFDLDTKIKEMLTTARKVGIIPSVVDGVDSFAAAVGLYRMLSSLGKDASILYPGTVPAGLEGITEGVNVSTSMGNRSLVVSIDYSGTTASKVNYTTENDTLYFYLTPVNRDFDLSKVKTEITGPDFDLYITVGVQSPDDTGALKEQLSIEITKSKVLNIDNNSLNTRFGSVYLVDASMESLSLLMLNKAPKWGLVIDQRSAKALTTGISR
;
A
#
# COMPACT_ATOMS: atom_id res chain seq x y z
N MET A 1 3.08 9.78 -30.07
CA MET A 1 3.94 8.68 -29.54
C MET A 1 3.18 7.40 -29.76
N PRO A 2 3.79 6.33 -30.27
CA PRO A 2 3.13 5.04 -30.22
C PRO A 2 2.89 4.74 -28.75
N GLU A 3 1.69 4.26 -28.47
CA GLU A 3 1.29 3.53 -27.27
C GLU A 3 2.30 2.38 -27.06
N PHE A 4 3.50 2.71 -26.57
CA PHE A 4 4.34 1.72 -25.89
C PHE A 4 3.48 1.31 -24.69
N ASP A 5 2.84 0.16 -24.89
CA ASP A 5 1.57 -0.26 -24.31
C ASP A 5 1.43 0.09 -22.83
N LEU A 6 0.46 0.94 -22.49
CA LEU A 6 0.16 1.33 -21.11
C LEU A 6 0.00 0.09 -20.22
N ASP A 7 -0.60 -0.98 -20.76
CA ASP A 7 -0.76 -2.24 -20.03
C ASP A 7 0.60 -2.91 -19.75
N THR A 8 1.57 -2.81 -20.68
CA THR A 8 2.96 -3.24 -20.46
C THR A 8 3.66 -2.43 -19.36
N LYS A 9 3.50 -1.10 -19.35
CA LYS A 9 4.08 -0.26 -18.27
C LYS A 9 3.50 -0.61 -16.90
N ILE A 10 2.18 -0.80 -16.82
CA ILE A 10 1.51 -1.21 -15.58
C ILE A 10 2.01 -2.60 -15.16
N LYS A 11 2.10 -3.56 -16.09
CA LYS A 11 2.65 -4.90 -15.81
C LYS A 11 4.05 -4.84 -15.21
N GLU A 12 4.95 -4.02 -15.74
CA GLU A 12 6.30 -3.84 -15.21
C GLU A 12 6.28 -3.25 -13.80
N MET A 13 5.43 -2.26 -13.54
CA MET A 13 5.24 -1.69 -12.19
C MET A 13 4.78 -2.75 -11.19
N LEU A 14 3.75 -3.54 -11.52
CA LEU A 14 3.24 -4.60 -10.65
C LEU A 14 4.26 -5.72 -10.44
N THR A 15 5.03 -6.06 -11.49
CA THR A 15 6.06 -7.12 -11.43
C THR A 15 7.20 -6.73 -10.51
N THR A 16 7.66 -5.48 -10.57
CA THR A 16 8.83 -4.98 -9.80
C THR A 16 8.50 -4.61 -8.36
N ALA A 17 7.26 -4.22 -8.05
CA ALA A 17 6.83 -3.92 -6.69
C ALA A 17 6.90 -5.16 -5.79
N ARG A 18 7.26 -4.99 -4.51
CA ARG A 18 7.22 -6.04 -3.50
C ARG A 18 6.19 -5.73 -2.41
N LYS A 19 6.12 -4.46 -1.97
CA LYS A 19 5.21 -3.97 -0.94
C LYS A 19 4.21 -3.01 -1.56
N VAL A 20 2.94 -3.39 -1.65
CA VAL A 20 1.93 -2.64 -2.40
C VAL A 20 0.85 -2.08 -1.47
N GLY A 21 0.67 -0.77 -1.46
CA GLY A 21 -0.41 -0.08 -0.76
C GLY A 21 -1.56 0.20 -1.71
N ILE A 22 -2.72 -0.44 -1.51
CA ILE A 22 -3.91 -0.25 -2.35
C ILE A 22 -4.86 0.70 -1.65
N ILE A 23 -5.19 1.82 -2.27
CA ILE A 23 -5.98 2.91 -1.68
C ILE A 23 -7.30 3.06 -2.48
N PRO A 24 -8.39 2.40 -2.05
CA PRO A 24 -9.70 2.66 -2.60
C PRO A 24 -10.20 4.04 -2.16
N SER A 25 -11.10 4.60 -2.95
CA SER A 25 -11.82 5.84 -2.65
C SER A 25 -12.79 5.63 -1.49
N VAL A 26 -12.81 6.60 -0.56
CA VAL A 26 -13.80 6.63 0.53
C VAL A 26 -15.12 7.25 0.08
N VAL A 27 -15.16 7.82 -1.13
CA VAL A 27 -16.33 8.47 -1.73
C VAL A 27 -17.04 7.54 -2.70
N ASP A 28 -16.27 6.82 -3.53
CA ASP A 28 -16.76 5.83 -4.50
C ASP A 28 -16.95 4.46 -3.81
N GLY A 29 -17.91 4.39 -2.89
CA GLY A 29 -18.26 3.32 -1.94
C GLY A 29 -17.89 1.86 -2.26
N VAL A 30 -18.91 1.01 -2.47
CA VAL A 30 -18.78 -0.46 -2.42
C VAL A 30 -17.91 -1.02 -3.55
N ASP A 31 -18.03 -0.47 -4.76
CA ASP A 31 -17.32 -0.96 -5.95
C ASP A 31 -15.81 -0.68 -5.89
N SER A 32 -15.37 0.52 -5.47
CA SER A 32 -13.94 0.82 -5.31
C SER A 32 -13.29 -0.13 -4.31
N PHE A 33 -13.93 -0.34 -3.16
CA PHE A 33 -13.42 -1.25 -2.14
C PHE A 33 -13.41 -2.71 -2.64
N ALA A 34 -14.45 -3.16 -3.33
CA ALA A 34 -14.51 -4.50 -3.91
C ALA A 34 -13.42 -4.73 -4.99
N ALA A 35 -13.18 -3.73 -5.85
CA ALA A 35 -12.11 -3.74 -6.84
C ALA A 35 -10.73 -3.80 -6.16
N ALA A 36 -10.52 -3.04 -5.08
CA ALA A 36 -9.31 -3.08 -4.27
C ALA A 36 -9.10 -4.45 -3.60
N VAL A 37 -10.16 -5.10 -3.10
CA VAL A 37 -10.11 -6.48 -2.57
C VAL A 37 -9.74 -7.48 -3.66
N GLY A 38 -10.32 -7.36 -4.86
CA GLY A 38 -9.96 -8.19 -6.01
C GLY A 38 -8.48 -8.07 -6.35
N LEU A 39 -7.99 -6.83 -6.47
CA LEU A 39 -6.59 -6.52 -6.74
C LEU A 39 -5.65 -7.03 -5.63
N TYR A 40 -6.02 -6.81 -4.36
CA TYR A 40 -5.29 -7.31 -3.19
C TYR A 40 -5.04 -8.81 -3.31
N ARG A 41 -6.10 -9.60 -3.58
CA ARG A 41 -6.00 -11.05 -3.66
C ARG A 41 -5.11 -11.50 -4.80
N MET A 42 -5.24 -10.88 -5.97
CA MET A 42 -4.39 -11.17 -7.12
C MET A 42 -2.92 -10.87 -6.84
N LEU A 43 -2.61 -9.73 -6.22
CA LEU A 43 -1.24 -9.37 -5.85
C LEU A 43 -0.67 -10.30 -4.77
N SER A 44 -1.45 -10.63 -3.74
CA SER A 44 -1.05 -11.58 -2.70
C SER A 44 -0.78 -12.97 -3.27
N SER A 45 -1.54 -13.42 -4.27
CA SER A 45 -1.31 -14.71 -4.94
C SER A 45 0.05 -14.77 -5.67
N LEU A 46 0.60 -13.61 -6.06
CA LEU A 46 1.93 -13.46 -6.64
C LEU A 46 3.04 -13.31 -5.58
N GLY A 47 2.72 -13.48 -4.29
CA GLY A 47 3.66 -13.35 -3.19
C GLY A 47 4.02 -11.90 -2.84
N LYS A 48 3.23 -10.91 -3.27
CA LYS A 48 3.41 -9.51 -2.89
C LYS A 48 2.89 -9.26 -1.48
N ASP A 49 3.59 -8.42 -0.73
CA ASP A 49 3.14 -7.90 0.57
C ASP A 49 2.18 -6.73 0.32
N ALA A 50 0.92 -7.08 0.02
CA ALA A 50 -0.14 -6.13 -0.29
C ALA A 50 -0.90 -5.74 0.99
N SER A 51 -1.37 -4.49 1.06
CA SER A 51 -2.26 -4.00 2.11
C SER A 51 -3.29 -3.04 1.51
N ILE A 52 -4.54 -3.13 1.93
CA ILE A 52 -5.55 -2.11 1.62
C ILE A 52 -5.44 -1.01 2.68
N LEU A 53 -5.31 0.23 2.23
CA LEU A 53 -5.21 1.42 3.09
C LEU A 53 -6.51 2.20 2.95
N TYR A 54 -7.38 2.08 3.95
CA TYR A 54 -8.73 2.61 3.92
C TYR A 54 -9.10 3.19 5.29
N PRO A 55 -9.11 4.52 5.45
CA PRO A 55 -9.36 5.16 6.74
C PRO A 55 -10.85 5.19 7.13
N GLY A 56 -11.74 4.77 6.22
CA GLY A 56 -13.18 4.71 6.46
C GLY A 56 -13.66 3.38 7.05
N THR A 57 -14.96 3.30 7.32
CA THR A 57 -15.62 2.03 7.65
C THR A 57 -15.81 1.22 6.39
N VAL A 58 -15.37 -0.05 6.40
CA VAL A 58 -15.58 -0.98 5.28
C VAL A 58 -17.07 -0.99 4.89
N PRO A 59 -17.42 -0.77 3.61
CA PRO A 59 -18.81 -0.75 3.17
C PRO A 59 -19.56 -2.05 3.52
N ALA A 60 -20.84 -1.92 3.88
CA ALA A 60 -21.71 -3.07 4.16
C ALA A 60 -21.98 -3.90 2.90
N GLY A 61 -22.35 -5.18 3.04
CA GLY A 61 -22.67 -6.04 1.89
C GLY A 61 -21.44 -6.65 1.21
N LEU A 62 -20.28 -6.62 1.88
CA LEU A 62 -19.00 -7.19 1.46
C LEU A 62 -18.61 -8.43 2.30
N GLU A 63 -19.59 -9.04 2.98
CA GLU A 63 -19.38 -10.26 3.75
C GLU A 63 -18.93 -11.40 2.81
N GLY A 64 -17.94 -12.19 3.22
CA GLY A 64 -17.44 -13.29 2.40
C GLY A 64 -16.42 -12.89 1.34
N ILE A 65 -16.01 -11.61 1.25
CA ILE A 65 -14.89 -11.18 0.40
C ILE A 65 -13.74 -10.53 1.17
N THR A 66 -13.93 -10.15 2.43
CA THR A 66 -12.91 -9.46 3.25
C THR A 66 -12.09 -10.41 4.14
N GLU A 67 -12.43 -11.71 4.19
CA GLU A 67 -11.71 -12.66 5.04
C GLU A 67 -10.26 -12.82 4.58
N GLY A 68 -9.34 -12.63 5.53
CA GLY A 68 -7.90 -12.71 5.28
C GLY A 68 -7.35 -11.53 4.45
N VAL A 69 -8.09 -10.43 4.31
CA VAL A 69 -7.61 -9.20 3.69
C VAL A 69 -6.96 -8.32 4.77
N ASN A 70 -5.73 -7.88 4.52
CA ASN A 70 -5.06 -6.90 5.38
C ASN A 70 -5.57 -5.50 5.07
N VAL A 71 -6.36 -4.93 5.99
CA VAL A 71 -6.88 -3.56 5.91
C VAL A 71 -6.28 -2.74 7.03
N SER A 72 -5.62 -1.63 6.68
CA SER A 72 -5.10 -0.63 7.60
C SER A 72 -5.81 0.70 7.39
N THR A 73 -6.06 1.43 8.46
CA THR A 73 -6.64 2.79 8.40
C THR A 73 -5.60 3.87 8.20
N SER A 74 -4.32 3.52 8.20
CA SER A 74 -3.21 4.46 7.99
C SER A 74 -2.21 3.91 6.99
N MET A 75 -1.54 4.82 6.26
CA MET A 75 -0.32 4.51 5.52
C MET A 75 0.87 4.20 6.45
N GLY A 76 0.66 4.25 7.77
CA GLY A 76 1.60 4.09 8.87
C GLY A 76 2.75 5.11 8.89
N ASN A 77 3.57 4.99 9.93
CA ASN A 77 4.78 5.80 10.08
C ASN A 77 6.00 4.87 10.00
N ARG A 78 7.02 5.29 9.27
CA ARG A 78 8.34 4.66 9.35
C ARG A 78 8.94 4.95 10.72
N SER A 79 9.51 3.94 11.35
CA SER A 79 10.15 4.01 12.67
C SER A 79 11.59 3.51 12.56
N LEU A 80 12.56 4.30 13.01
CA LEU A 80 13.94 3.84 13.17
C LEU A 80 14.03 2.98 14.44
N VAL A 81 14.27 1.69 14.28
CA VAL A 81 14.52 0.74 15.36
C VAL A 81 16.03 0.59 15.51
N VAL A 82 16.51 0.83 16.73
CA VAL A 82 17.90 0.55 17.12
C VAL A 82 17.87 -0.65 18.05
N SER A 83 18.35 -1.80 17.57
CA SER A 83 18.45 -3.04 18.33
C SER A 83 19.87 -3.22 18.84
N ILE A 84 20.03 -3.56 20.12
CA ILE A 84 21.34 -3.83 20.74
C ILE A 84 21.29 -5.22 21.34
N ASP A 85 22.05 -6.17 20.77
CA ASP A 85 22.28 -7.46 21.42
C ASP A 85 23.32 -7.28 22.53
N TYR A 86 22.86 -7.30 23.78
CA TYR A 86 23.69 -7.12 24.97
C TYR A 86 24.02 -8.46 25.65
N SER A 87 23.82 -9.59 24.96
CA SER A 87 24.24 -10.91 25.44
C SER A 87 25.72 -10.93 25.83
N GLY A 88 26.01 -11.53 26.98
CA GLY A 88 27.37 -11.57 27.54
C GLY A 88 27.80 -10.30 28.29
N THR A 89 26.91 -9.32 28.45
CA THR A 89 27.14 -8.13 29.29
C THR A 89 26.32 -8.20 30.58
N THR A 90 26.68 -7.38 31.57
CA THR A 90 25.86 -7.15 32.77
C THR A 90 24.96 -5.92 32.64
N ALA A 91 24.69 -5.49 31.40
CA ALA A 91 23.84 -4.34 31.15
C ALA A 91 22.46 -4.55 31.76
N SER A 92 22.00 -3.58 32.55
CA SER A 92 20.75 -3.69 33.30
C SER A 92 19.87 -2.45 33.18
N LYS A 93 20.38 -1.37 32.58
CA LYS A 93 19.68 -0.11 32.42
C LYS A 93 19.93 0.50 31.04
N VAL A 94 18.86 1.04 30.47
CA VAL A 94 18.87 1.90 29.28
C VAL A 94 18.34 3.26 29.69
N ASN A 95 19.08 4.32 29.40
CA ASN A 95 18.62 5.71 29.50
C ASN A 95 18.67 6.37 28.13
N TYR A 96 17.90 7.42 27.92
CA TYR A 96 17.99 8.25 26.73
C TYR A 96 18.02 9.73 27.09
N THR A 97 18.66 10.55 26.24
CA THR A 97 18.57 12.01 26.29
C THR A 97 18.47 12.55 24.86
N THR A 98 17.91 13.75 24.73
CA THR A 98 17.87 14.47 23.46
C THR A 98 18.61 15.79 23.64
N GLU A 99 19.66 16.00 22.85
CA GLU A 99 20.45 17.25 22.86
C GLU A 99 20.70 17.69 21.42
N ASN A 100 20.40 18.95 21.09
CA ASN A 100 20.56 19.53 19.76
C ASN A 100 19.98 18.64 18.64
N ASP A 101 18.70 18.26 18.79
CA ASP A 101 17.96 17.38 17.86
C ASP A 101 18.61 15.99 17.64
N THR A 102 19.53 15.59 18.52
CA THR A 102 20.19 14.28 18.48
C THR A 102 19.71 13.44 19.66
N LEU A 103 19.21 12.24 19.36
CA LEU A 103 18.80 11.25 20.36
C LEU A 103 20.00 10.37 20.73
N TYR A 104 20.35 10.34 22.01
CA TYR A 104 21.40 9.49 22.56
C TYR A 104 20.79 8.42 23.44
N PHE A 105 21.24 7.18 23.28
CA PHE A 105 20.90 6.06 24.14
C PHE A 105 22.14 5.61 24.93
N TYR A 106 22.00 5.46 26.24
CA TYR A 106 23.05 4.97 27.13
C TYR A 106 22.66 3.60 27.68
N LEU A 107 23.35 2.56 27.22
CA LEU A 107 23.26 1.21 27.75
C LEU A 107 24.42 0.98 28.74
N THR A 108 24.10 0.72 30.01
CA THR A 108 25.12 0.61 31.07
C THR A 108 24.83 -0.54 32.04
N PRO A 109 25.88 -1.22 32.54
CA PRO A 109 27.27 -1.21 32.06
C PRO A 109 27.47 -2.11 30.83
N VAL A 110 28.42 -1.74 29.98
CA VAL A 110 28.95 -2.60 28.91
C VAL A 110 30.46 -2.76 29.10
N ASN A 111 31.02 -3.88 28.63
CA ASN A 111 32.46 -4.12 28.71
C ASN A 111 33.23 -3.17 27.78
N ARG A 112 34.52 -2.96 28.05
CA ARG A 112 35.40 -2.09 27.25
C ARG A 112 35.47 -2.51 25.78
N ASP A 113 35.37 -3.82 25.53
CA ASP A 113 35.46 -4.48 24.24
C ASP A 113 34.07 -4.82 23.66
N PHE A 114 33.02 -4.07 24.03
CA PHE A 114 31.69 -4.27 23.47
C PHE A 114 31.71 -4.23 21.94
N ASP A 115 31.23 -5.30 21.33
CA ASP A 115 31.18 -5.46 19.88
C ASP A 115 30.07 -4.60 19.27
N LEU A 116 30.45 -3.51 18.60
CA LEU A 116 29.51 -2.58 17.96
C LEU A 116 28.70 -3.22 16.83
N SER A 117 29.13 -4.35 16.26
CA SER A 117 28.35 -5.07 15.25
C SER A 117 27.05 -5.68 15.81
N LYS A 118 26.94 -5.78 17.14
CA LYS A 118 25.71 -6.15 17.85
C LYS A 118 24.66 -5.03 17.91
N VAL A 119 25.03 -3.81 17.50
CA VAL A 119 24.08 -2.70 17.31
C VAL A 119 23.60 -2.72 15.86
N LYS A 120 22.30 -2.90 15.68
CA LYS A 120 21.66 -2.93 14.36
C LYS A 120 20.63 -1.82 14.27
N THR A 121 20.59 -1.15 13.13
CA THR A 121 19.55 -0.17 12.81
C THR A 121 18.69 -0.70 11.68
N GLU A 122 17.38 -0.53 11.83
CA GLU A 122 16.40 -0.89 10.80
C GLU A 122 15.31 0.17 10.77
N ILE A 123 14.87 0.56 9.58
CA ILE A 123 13.64 1.32 9.44
C ILE A 123 12.51 0.31 9.28
N THR A 124 11.57 0.32 10.23
CA THR A 124 10.38 -0.52 10.24
C THR A 124 9.13 0.33 9.96
N GLY A 125 8.01 -0.31 9.68
CA GLY A 125 6.78 0.36 9.27
C GLY A 125 6.50 0.20 7.78
N PRO A 126 5.30 0.61 7.32
CA PRO A 126 4.93 0.55 5.92
C PRO A 126 5.91 1.34 5.05
N ASP A 127 6.57 0.60 4.17
CA ASP A 127 7.46 1.10 3.14
C ASP A 127 6.97 0.51 1.81
N PHE A 128 5.82 1.00 1.36
CA PHE A 128 5.24 0.58 0.10
C PHE A 128 6.14 1.10 -1.02
N ASP A 129 6.59 0.20 -1.89
CA ASP A 129 7.36 0.56 -3.09
C ASP A 129 6.45 0.88 -4.28
N LEU A 130 5.15 0.61 -4.15
CA LEU A 130 4.09 1.01 -5.07
C LEU A 130 2.79 1.31 -4.31
N TYR A 131 2.21 2.47 -4.59
CA TYR A 131 0.81 2.77 -4.25
C TYR A 131 -0.07 2.61 -5.47
N ILE A 132 -1.24 1.99 -5.28
CA ILE A 132 -2.27 1.85 -6.32
C ILE A 132 -3.55 2.47 -5.79
N THR A 133 -4.02 3.53 -6.42
CA THR A 133 -5.33 4.11 -6.08
C THR A 133 -6.41 3.55 -7.00
N VAL A 134 -7.59 3.28 -6.45
CA VAL A 134 -8.72 2.67 -7.18
C VAL A 134 -9.95 3.55 -6.99
N GLY A 135 -10.49 4.12 -8.07
CA GLY A 135 -11.65 5.03 -8.00
C GLY A 135 -11.38 6.36 -7.30
N VAL A 136 -10.12 6.73 -7.13
CA VAL A 136 -9.73 7.99 -6.49
C VAL A 136 -9.53 9.02 -7.60
N GLN A 137 -10.47 9.96 -7.74
CA GLN A 137 -10.45 11.01 -8.76
C GLN A 137 -9.40 12.08 -8.42
N SER A 138 -9.24 12.37 -7.13
CA SER A 138 -8.22 13.24 -6.57
C SER A 138 -7.84 12.78 -5.15
N PRO A 139 -6.70 13.22 -4.59
CA PRO A 139 -6.30 12.86 -3.22
C PRO A 139 -7.37 13.17 -2.15
N ASP A 140 -8.27 14.11 -2.41
CA ASP A 140 -9.41 14.42 -1.53
C ASP A 140 -10.32 13.20 -1.30
N ASP A 141 -10.42 12.28 -2.26
CA ASP A 141 -11.30 11.11 -2.17
C ASP A 141 -10.74 10.00 -1.27
N THR A 142 -9.61 10.25 -0.59
CA THR A 142 -8.98 9.31 0.34
C THR A 142 -9.16 9.70 1.81
N GLY A 143 -9.90 10.78 2.09
CA GLY A 143 -10.20 11.23 3.44
C GLY A 143 -8.94 11.51 4.26
N ALA A 144 -8.79 10.83 5.40
CA ALA A 144 -7.65 11.05 6.30
C ALA A 144 -6.27 10.70 5.71
N LEU A 145 -6.21 10.01 4.56
CA LEU A 145 -4.96 9.69 3.86
C LEU A 145 -4.53 10.77 2.86
N LYS A 146 -5.32 11.83 2.65
CA LYS A 146 -5.08 12.86 1.62
C LYS A 146 -3.67 13.42 1.67
N GLU A 147 -3.21 13.85 2.84
CA GLU A 147 -1.92 14.50 3.00
C GLU A 147 -0.77 13.53 2.71
N GLN A 148 -0.83 12.30 3.24
CA GLN A 148 0.18 11.30 2.97
C GLN A 148 0.20 10.91 1.48
N LEU A 149 -0.97 10.66 0.86
CA LEU A 149 -1.04 10.34 -0.56
C LEU A 149 -0.47 11.48 -1.42
N SER A 150 -0.76 12.75 -1.08
CA SER A 150 -0.22 13.91 -1.78
C SER A 150 1.31 13.95 -1.74
N ILE A 151 1.91 13.58 -0.61
CA ILE A 151 3.36 13.44 -0.49
C ILE A 151 3.87 12.29 -1.35
N GLU A 152 3.24 11.11 -1.26
CA GLU A 152 3.68 9.91 -1.99
C GLU A 152 3.58 10.06 -3.51
N ILE A 153 2.62 10.83 -4.03
CA ILE A 153 2.52 11.17 -5.46
C ILE A 153 3.82 11.81 -5.98
N THR A 154 4.53 12.55 -5.13
CA THR A 154 5.80 13.22 -5.50
C THR A 154 7.05 12.39 -5.22
N LYS A 155 6.97 11.42 -4.29
CA LYS A 155 8.15 10.70 -3.76
C LYS A 155 8.23 9.25 -4.17
N SER A 156 7.11 8.65 -4.57
CA SER A 156 6.98 7.21 -4.75
C SER A 156 6.27 6.88 -6.07
N LYS A 157 6.28 5.59 -6.42
CA LYS A 157 5.50 5.12 -7.55
C LYS A 157 4.03 5.08 -7.15
N VAL A 158 3.20 5.79 -7.90
CA VAL A 158 1.74 5.79 -7.74
C VAL A 158 1.12 5.41 -9.07
N LEU A 159 0.25 4.39 -9.05
CA LEU A 159 -0.62 3.98 -10.15
C LEU A 159 -2.05 4.42 -9.82
N ASN A 160 -2.61 5.36 -10.57
CA ASN A 160 -3.99 5.80 -10.40
C ASN A 160 -4.92 5.07 -11.38
N ILE A 161 -5.90 4.33 -10.86
CA ILE A 161 -6.87 3.57 -11.67
C ILE A 161 -8.27 4.12 -11.39
N ASP A 162 -8.99 4.49 -12.43
CA ASP A 162 -10.34 5.04 -12.31
C ASP A 162 -11.18 4.76 -13.57
N ASN A 163 -12.49 4.79 -13.45
CA ASN A 163 -13.43 4.82 -14.58
C ASN A 163 -14.20 6.14 -14.67
N ASN A 164 -13.91 7.13 -13.82
CA ASN A 164 -14.54 8.45 -13.92
C ASN A 164 -13.72 9.42 -14.79
N SER A 165 -14.36 10.05 -15.77
CA SER A 165 -13.71 11.03 -16.65
C SER A 165 -13.25 12.29 -15.92
N LEU A 166 -13.85 12.62 -14.76
CA LEU A 166 -13.49 13.75 -13.91
C LEU A 166 -12.17 13.55 -13.13
N ASN A 167 -11.62 12.33 -13.15
CA ASN A 167 -10.35 12.01 -12.52
C ASN A 167 -9.21 12.94 -12.99
N THR A 168 -8.41 13.42 -12.03
CA THR A 168 -7.33 14.40 -12.25
C THR A 168 -6.03 13.83 -12.82
N ARG A 169 -5.95 12.50 -13.01
CA ARG A 169 -4.86 11.74 -13.64
C ARG A 169 -3.52 11.93 -12.95
N PHE A 170 -3.53 11.74 -11.63
CA PHE A 170 -2.34 11.89 -10.80
C PHE A 170 -1.49 10.62 -10.73
N GLY A 171 -0.29 10.75 -10.15
CA GLY A 171 0.66 9.65 -9.99
C GLY A 171 1.60 9.45 -11.18
N SER A 172 2.51 8.49 -11.03
CA SER A 172 3.53 8.18 -12.03
C SER A 172 2.97 7.50 -13.29
N VAL A 173 1.85 6.80 -13.15
CA VAL A 173 1.05 6.19 -14.22
C VAL A 173 -0.41 6.31 -13.83
N TYR A 174 -1.27 6.57 -14.80
CA TYR A 174 -2.71 6.54 -14.62
C TYR A 174 -3.38 5.70 -15.71
N LEU A 175 -4.46 5.04 -15.35
CA LEU A 175 -5.42 4.42 -16.26
C LEU A 175 -6.80 4.95 -15.90
N VAL A 176 -7.34 5.80 -16.76
CA VAL A 176 -8.71 6.28 -16.65
C VAL A 176 -9.50 5.83 -17.87
N ASP A 177 -10.44 4.92 -17.68
CA ASP A 177 -11.27 4.36 -18.75
C ASP A 177 -12.76 4.58 -18.46
N ALA A 178 -13.28 5.71 -18.95
CA ALA A 178 -14.68 6.10 -18.76
C ALA A 178 -15.68 5.29 -19.60
N SER A 179 -15.21 4.32 -20.40
CA SER A 179 -16.11 3.37 -21.08
C SER A 179 -16.53 2.20 -20.18
N MET A 180 -15.85 1.99 -19.05
CA MET A 180 -16.14 0.92 -18.11
C MET A 180 -17.25 1.32 -17.12
N GLU A 181 -18.28 0.49 -17.02
CA GLU A 181 -19.43 0.74 -16.15
C GLU A 181 -19.09 0.71 -14.65
N SER A 182 -18.03 0.01 -14.26
CA SER A 182 -17.57 -0.05 -12.87
C SER A 182 -16.04 -0.25 -12.77
N LEU A 183 -15.47 0.10 -11.62
CA LEU A 183 -14.05 -0.13 -11.31
C LEU A 183 -13.72 -1.61 -11.24
N SER A 184 -14.63 -2.41 -10.69
CA SER A 184 -14.46 -3.86 -10.67
C SER A 184 -14.50 -4.47 -12.07
N LEU A 185 -15.33 -3.94 -12.98
CA LEU A 185 -15.34 -4.37 -14.38
C LEU A 185 -14.07 -3.96 -15.11
N LEU A 186 -13.59 -2.73 -14.87
CA LEU A 186 -12.30 -2.25 -15.39
C LEU A 186 -11.17 -3.19 -14.94
N MET A 187 -11.11 -3.48 -13.63
CA MET A 187 -10.09 -4.37 -13.05
C MET A 187 -10.18 -5.78 -13.64
N LEU A 188 -11.39 -6.34 -13.79
CA LEU A 188 -11.62 -7.65 -14.39
C LEU A 188 -11.09 -7.74 -15.83
N ASN A 189 -11.31 -6.69 -16.64
CA ASN A 189 -10.86 -6.63 -18.04
C ASN A 189 -9.34 -6.44 -18.17
N LYS A 190 -8.72 -5.72 -17.24
CA LYS A 190 -7.33 -5.29 -17.34
C LYS A 190 -6.34 -6.20 -16.63
N ALA A 191 -6.72 -6.80 -15.50
CA ALA A 191 -5.86 -7.63 -14.68
C ALA A 191 -5.10 -8.72 -15.47
N PRO A 192 -5.72 -9.48 -16.40
CA PRO A 192 -4.99 -10.49 -17.18
C PRO A 192 -3.88 -9.92 -18.06
N LYS A 193 -4.08 -8.71 -18.62
CA LYS A 193 -3.08 -8.02 -19.45
C LYS A 193 -1.85 -7.64 -18.62
N TRP A 194 -2.06 -7.37 -17.33
CA TRP A 194 -1.00 -7.06 -16.38
C TRP A 194 -0.35 -8.29 -15.76
N GLY A 195 -0.70 -9.50 -16.22
CA GLY A 195 -0.15 -10.76 -15.70
C GLY A 195 -0.72 -11.16 -14.33
N LEU A 196 -1.81 -10.54 -13.89
CA LEU A 196 -2.52 -10.97 -12.69
C LEU A 196 -3.43 -12.15 -13.02
N VAL A 197 -3.49 -13.12 -12.11
CA VAL A 197 -4.35 -14.30 -12.23
C VAL A 197 -5.59 -14.10 -11.39
N ILE A 198 -6.76 -14.19 -12.02
CA ILE A 198 -8.05 -14.09 -11.34
C ILE A 198 -8.42 -15.49 -10.81
N ASP A 199 -8.39 -15.66 -9.49
CA ASP A 199 -8.89 -16.84 -8.81
C ASP A 199 -10.36 -16.68 -8.37
N GLN A 200 -10.93 -17.71 -7.74
CA GLN A 200 -12.31 -17.70 -7.27
C GLN A 200 -12.61 -16.57 -6.28
N ARG A 201 -11.67 -16.22 -5.40
CA ARG A 201 -11.87 -15.21 -4.35
C ARG A 201 -11.73 -13.80 -4.93
N SER A 202 -10.77 -13.56 -5.81
CA SER A 202 -10.67 -12.28 -6.54
C SER A 202 -11.85 -12.10 -7.49
N ALA A 203 -12.28 -13.16 -8.18
CA ALA A 203 -13.47 -13.11 -9.03
C ALA A 203 -14.71 -12.75 -8.22
N LYS A 204 -14.92 -13.41 -7.07
CA LYS A 204 -16.04 -13.10 -6.17
C LYS A 204 -16.03 -11.63 -5.77
N ALA A 205 -14.89 -11.10 -5.31
CA ALA A 205 -14.76 -9.69 -4.97
C ALA A 205 -15.13 -8.76 -6.13
N LEU A 206 -14.57 -8.98 -7.32
CA LEU A 206 -14.87 -8.17 -8.51
C LEU A 206 -16.35 -8.26 -8.91
N THR A 207 -16.95 -9.46 -8.90
CA THR A 207 -18.37 -9.62 -9.22
C THR A 207 -19.29 -8.96 -8.18
N THR A 208 -18.87 -8.92 -6.90
CA THR A 208 -19.59 -8.18 -5.86
C THR A 208 -19.60 -6.68 -6.16
N GLY A 209 -18.49 -6.10 -6.62
CA GLY A 209 -18.45 -4.69 -7.01
C GLY A 209 -19.24 -4.38 -8.29
N ILE A 210 -19.18 -5.27 -9.29
CA ILE A 210 -19.97 -5.14 -10.54
C ILE A 210 -21.48 -5.13 -10.28
N SER A 211 -21.94 -5.84 -9.24
CA SER A 211 -23.37 -6.02 -8.95
C SER A 211 -23.97 -4.93 -8.06
N ARG A 212 -23.26 -3.81 -7.84
CA ARG A 212 -23.59 -2.80 -6.83
C ARG A 212 -23.73 -1.39 -7.39
#